data_AF-A0A8K0CHD5-F1
#
_entry.id   AF-A0A8K0CHD5-F1
#
_cell.length_a   1.000
_cell.length_b   1.000
_cell.length_c   1.000
_cell.angle_alpha   90.00
_cell.angle_beta   90.00
_cell.angle_gamma   90.00
#
_symmetry.space_group_name_H-M   'P 1'
#
loop_
_entity.id
_entity.type
_entity.pdbx_description
1 polymer ?
#
loop_
_entity_poly.entity_id
_entity_poly.type
_entity_poly.pdbx_seq_one_letter_code
_entity_poly.pdbx_strand_id
1 'polypeptide(L)'
;MASRSKEFLDYCAIESIRHIKVTDLRKVNGQAGTRNRTIILVISKLSSTEPMNWWKYVDKVQQVIHPTFYRSNNSLRLKLMLGTKVKQKEDLRIKQTLEEEVPSLYEKRRHVLREVLLEAQEENKK
;
A
#
# COMPACT_ATOMS: atom_id res chain seq x y z
N MET A 1 -15.04 -11.07 -2.50
CA MET A 1 -16.29 -10.83 -1.74
C MET A 1 -16.24 -11.56 -0.39
N ALA A 2 -15.27 -11.21 0.47
CA ALA A 2 -15.18 -11.75 1.83
C ALA A 2 -15.78 -10.78 2.86
N SER A 3 -15.54 -9.47 2.70
CA SER A 3 -16.07 -8.40 3.57
C SER A 3 -17.59 -8.18 3.51
N ARG A 4 -18.32 -9.04 2.79
CA ARG A 4 -19.79 -8.98 2.69
C ARG A 4 -20.46 -10.26 3.21
N SER A 5 -19.69 -11.25 3.65
CA SER A 5 -20.26 -12.46 4.23
C SER A 5 -20.94 -12.13 5.55
N LYS A 6 -21.98 -12.89 5.88
CA LYS A 6 -22.68 -12.77 7.15
C LYS A 6 -21.71 -12.96 8.33
N GLU A 7 -20.85 -13.97 8.24
CA GLU A 7 -19.81 -14.28 9.23
C GLU A 7 -18.92 -13.06 9.55
N PHE A 8 -18.52 -12.31 8.51
CA PHE A 8 -17.69 -11.12 8.70
C PHE A 8 -18.47 -9.98 9.37
N LEU A 9 -19.75 -9.79 9.03
CA LEU A 9 -20.60 -8.77 9.64
C LEU A 9 -20.91 -9.09 11.10
N ASP A 10 -21.18 -10.37 11.40
CA ASP A 10 -21.42 -10.86 12.76
C ASP A 10 -20.17 -10.65 13.63
N TYR A 11 -18.97 -10.95 13.11
CA TYR A 11 -17.71 -10.65 13.77
C TYR A 11 -17.53 -9.15 14.04
N CYS A 12 -17.81 -8.28 13.06
CA CYS A 12 -17.73 -6.84 13.27
C CYS A 12 -18.71 -6.35 14.36
N ALA A 13 -19.90 -6.93 14.45
CA ALA A 13 -20.86 -6.58 15.49
C ALA A 13 -20.36 -7.01 16.89
N ILE A 14 -19.82 -8.22 17.00
CA ILE A 14 -19.26 -8.75 18.26
C ILE A 14 -18.09 -7.89 18.74
N GLU A 15 -17.15 -7.56 17.85
CA GLU A 15 -15.97 -6.77 18.17
C GLU A 15 -16.25 -5.25 18.24
N SER A 16 -17.51 -4.82 18.12
CA SER A 16 -17.91 -3.41 18.09
C SER A 16 -17.19 -2.59 16.99
N ILE A 17 -16.86 -3.24 15.88
CA ILE A 17 -16.22 -2.63 14.71
C ILE A 17 -17.29 -2.07 13.79
N ARG A 18 -17.25 -0.76 13.54
CA ARG A 18 -18.12 -0.12 12.54
C ARG A 18 -17.68 -0.51 11.13
N HIS A 19 -18.45 -1.36 10.47
CA HIS A 19 -18.20 -1.71 9.08
C HIS A 19 -18.70 -0.62 8.12
N ILE A 20 -17.78 0.11 7.50
CA ILE A 20 -18.09 1.16 6.52
C ILE A 20 -17.97 0.58 5.11
N LYS A 21 -19.10 0.46 4.42
CA LYS A 21 -19.15 0.03 3.02
C LYS A 21 -18.87 1.22 2.11
N VAL A 22 -17.80 1.12 1.32
CA VAL A 22 -17.49 2.11 0.29
C VAL A 22 -17.98 1.61 -1.07
N THR A 23 -18.83 2.40 -1.72
CA THR A 23 -19.42 2.08 -3.03
C THR A 23 -18.48 2.45 -4.19
N ASP A 24 -17.65 3.49 -4.03
CA ASP A 24 -16.63 3.90 -5.00
C ASP A 24 -15.22 3.52 -4.52
N LEU A 25 -14.79 2.33 -4.93
CA LEU A 25 -13.50 1.72 -4.55
C LEU A 25 -12.27 2.54 -4.97
N ARG A 26 -12.39 3.39 -6.00
CA ARG A 26 -11.25 4.11 -6.57
C ARG A 26 -10.84 5.32 -5.72
N LYS A 27 -11.80 6.02 -5.08
CA LYS A 27 -11.53 7.27 -4.35
C LYS A 27 -11.05 7.07 -2.92
N VAL A 28 -11.62 6.12 -2.17
CA VAL A 28 -11.37 6.02 -0.72
C VAL A 28 -10.19 5.10 -0.38
N ASN A 29 -9.97 4.04 -1.15
CA ASN A 29 -8.91 3.07 -0.87
C ASN A 29 -7.56 3.41 -1.50
N GLY A 30 -7.41 4.62 -2.04
CA GLY A 30 -6.23 5.04 -2.81
C GLY A 30 -4.92 4.87 -2.04
N GLN A 31 -4.87 5.24 -0.76
CA GLN A 31 -3.65 5.14 0.04
C GLN A 31 -3.30 3.68 0.41
N ALA A 32 -4.30 2.88 0.82
CA ALA A 32 -4.12 1.47 1.13
C ALA A 32 -3.72 0.67 -0.13
N GLY A 33 -4.43 0.90 -1.24
CA GLY A 33 -4.11 0.29 -2.53
C GLY A 33 -2.71 0.69 -3.03
N THR A 34 -2.30 1.95 -2.82
CA THR A 34 -0.94 2.41 -3.15
C THR A 34 0.10 1.60 -2.40
N ARG A 35 -0.08 1.46 -1.08
CA ARG A 35 0.86 0.73 -0.22
C ARG A 35 0.90 -0.75 -0.55
N ASN A 36 -0.25 -1.37 -0.72
CA ASN A 36 -0.34 -2.78 -1.07
C ASN A 36 0.40 -3.07 -2.38
N ARG A 37 0.29 -2.18 -3.38
CA ARG A 37 1.01 -2.35 -4.65
C ARG A 37 2.53 -2.25 -4.48
N THR A 38 3.02 -1.32 -3.67
CA THR A 38 4.46 -1.23 -3.33
C THR A 38 4.94 -2.47 -2.59
N ILE A 39 4.17 -2.96 -1.60
CA ILE A 39 4.49 -4.17 -0.84
C ILE A 39 4.61 -5.37 -1.79
N ILE A 40 3.62 -5.56 -2.66
CA ILE A 40 3.61 -6.66 -3.64
C ILE A 40 4.84 -6.59 -4.54
N LEU A 41 5.14 -5.41 -5.11
CA LEU A 41 6.30 -5.25 -6.01
C LEU A 41 7.64 -5.56 -5.33
N VAL A 42 7.85 -5.05 -4.11
CA VAL A 42 9.07 -5.32 -3.34
C VAL A 42 9.18 -6.80 -3.02
N ILE A 43 8.11 -7.43 -2.55
CA ILE A 43 8.09 -8.88 -2.27
C ILE A 43 8.36 -9.68 -3.54
N SER A 44 7.71 -9.36 -4.66
CA SER A 44 7.93 -10.05 -5.94
C SER A 44 9.36 -9.93 -6.42
N LYS A 45 10.01 -8.77 -6.24
CA LYS A 45 11.42 -8.59 -6.61
C LYS A 45 12.35 -9.41 -5.71
N LEU A 46 12.13 -9.37 -4.41
CA LEU A 46 12.93 -10.12 -3.42
C LEU A 46 12.79 -11.64 -3.58
N SER A 47 11.62 -12.11 -4.01
CA SER A 47 11.32 -13.53 -4.24
C SER A 47 11.50 -13.97 -5.69
N SER A 48 12.10 -13.14 -6.56
CA SER A 48 12.25 -13.45 -7.98
C SER A 48 13.00 -14.76 -8.27
N THR A 49 13.95 -15.13 -7.41
CA THR A 49 14.70 -16.40 -7.50
C THR A 49 13.92 -17.60 -6.94
N GLU A 50 13.05 -17.37 -5.96
CA GLU A 50 12.26 -18.41 -5.30
C GLU A 50 10.82 -17.91 -5.02
N PRO A 51 9.94 -17.86 -6.04
CA PRO A 51 8.62 -17.23 -5.90
C PRO A 51 7.73 -17.90 -4.84
N MET A 52 7.89 -19.21 -4.60
CA MET A 52 7.13 -19.96 -3.58
C MET A 52 7.50 -19.56 -2.15
N ASN A 53 8.65 -18.91 -1.96
CA ASN A 53 9.17 -18.51 -0.65
C ASN A 53 8.94 -17.02 -0.34
N TRP A 54 8.00 -16.36 -1.04
CA TRP A 54 7.68 -14.95 -0.85
C TRP A 54 7.31 -14.59 0.60
N TRP A 55 6.68 -15.51 1.33
CA TRP A 55 6.23 -15.33 2.71
C TRP A 55 7.38 -15.00 3.68
N LYS A 56 8.60 -15.48 3.40
CA LYS A 56 9.81 -15.20 4.21
C LYS A 56 10.19 -13.72 4.24
N TYR A 57 9.71 -12.94 3.25
CA TYR A 57 10.01 -11.52 3.13
C TYR A 57 8.94 -10.62 3.74
N VAL A 58 7.76 -11.14 4.08
CA VAL A 58 6.61 -10.33 4.53
C VAL A 58 6.96 -9.51 5.77
N ASP A 59 7.46 -10.15 6.82
CA ASP A 59 7.77 -9.48 8.09
C ASP A 59 8.86 -8.43 7.93
N LYS A 60 9.90 -8.75 7.16
CA LYS A 60 11.03 -7.83 6.91
C LYS A 60 10.58 -6.62 6.10
N VAL A 61 9.77 -6.83 5.06
CA VAL A 61 9.20 -5.77 4.24
C VAL A 61 8.27 -4.89 5.07
N GLN A 62 7.44 -5.47 5.94
CA GLN A 62 6.59 -4.73 6.86
C GLN A 62 7.39 -3.84 7.81
N GLN A 63 8.46 -4.39 8.41
CA GLN A 63 9.36 -3.64 9.30
C GLN A 63 10.01 -2.45 8.60
N VAL A 64 10.41 -2.58 7.33
CA VAL A 64 11.05 -1.50 6.57
C VAL A 64 10.03 -0.49 6.03
N ILE A 65 8.81 -0.91 5.67
CA ILE A 65 7.79 -0.03 5.07
C ILE A 65 7.00 0.76 6.14
N HIS A 66 6.72 0.20 7.32
CA HIS A 66 5.97 0.90 8.37
C HIS A 66 6.59 2.21 8.87
N PRO A 67 7.91 2.31 9.06
CA PRO A 67 8.60 3.53 9.37
C PRO A 67 8.87 4.37 8.13
N THR A 68 8.52 3.99 6.91
CA THR A 68 8.78 4.92 5.80
C THR A 68 8.04 6.24 5.99
N PHE A 69 8.79 7.30 5.71
CA PHE A 69 8.40 8.70 5.86
C PHE A 69 7.14 9.01 5.05
N TYR A 70 6.16 9.62 5.70
CA TYR A 70 4.97 10.10 5.02
C TYR A 70 5.20 11.56 4.62
N ARG A 71 5.41 11.80 3.32
CA ARG A 71 5.77 13.14 2.80
C ARG A 71 4.79 14.25 3.21
N SER A 72 3.50 13.93 3.36
CA SER A 72 2.49 14.94 3.72
C SER A 72 2.52 15.40 5.18
N ASN A 73 3.08 14.60 6.10
CA ASN A 73 3.03 14.87 7.54
C ASN A 73 4.40 15.09 8.21
N ASN A 74 5.45 15.23 7.40
CA ASN A 74 6.83 15.44 7.86
C ASN A 74 7.27 14.51 9.01
N SER A 75 6.73 13.29 9.06
CA SER A 75 6.89 12.36 10.19
C SER A 75 6.78 10.88 9.78
N LEU A 76 7.35 10.02 10.63
CA LEU A 76 7.31 8.56 10.52
C LEU A 76 5.93 8.05 10.94
N ARG A 77 5.28 7.19 10.14
CA ARG A 77 4.01 6.56 10.55
C ARG A 77 4.14 5.77 11.85
N LEU A 78 5.24 5.05 12.01
CA LEU A 78 5.49 4.31 13.25
C LEU A 78 5.67 5.23 14.46
N LYS A 79 6.31 6.40 14.27
CA LYS A 79 6.41 7.44 15.30
C LYS A 79 5.04 8.04 15.63
N LEU A 80 4.18 8.22 14.63
CA LEU A 80 2.81 8.71 14.84
C LEU A 80 1.99 7.73 15.68
N MET A 81 2.13 6.42 15.43
CA MET A 81 1.41 5.39 16.18
C MET A 81 1.94 5.20 17.61
N LEU A 82 3.25 5.22 17.79
CA LEU A 82 3.89 4.87 19.07
C LEU A 82 4.32 6.10 19.90
N GLY A 83 4.14 7.30 19.38
CA GLY A 83 4.60 8.56 19.99
C GLY A 83 6.12 8.74 20.05
N THR A 84 6.90 7.71 19.71
CA THR A 84 8.37 7.69 19.88
C THR A 84 9.09 7.15 18.65
N LYS A 85 10.39 7.45 18.52
CA LYS A 85 11.22 6.86 17.46
C LYS A 85 11.60 5.45 17.87
N VAL A 86 11.18 4.46 17.08
CA VAL A 86 11.56 3.06 17.28
C VAL A 86 12.94 2.81 16.68
N LYS A 87 13.83 2.17 17.45
CA LYS A 87 15.08 1.62 16.90
C LYS A 87 14.75 0.38 16.09
N GLN A 88 15.18 0.34 14.84
CA GLN A 88 14.94 -0.80 13.96
C GLN A 88 16.23 -1.31 13.34
N LYS A 89 16.26 -2.62 13.12
CA LYS A 89 17.33 -3.28 12.36
C LYS A 89 17.03 -3.05 10.88
N GLU A 90 17.86 -2.22 10.25
CA GLU A 90 17.64 -1.85 8.86
C GLU A 90 18.12 -2.97 7.93
N ASP A 91 17.22 -3.49 7.08
CA ASP A 91 17.60 -4.39 5.99
C ASP A 91 17.92 -3.54 4.75
N LEU A 92 19.22 -3.29 4.54
CA LEU A 92 19.75 -2.45 3.46
C LEU A 92 19.25 -2.89 2.08
N ARG A 93 19.11 -4.21 1.86
CA ARG A 93 18.65 -4.78 0.59
C ARG A 93 17.20 -4.39 0.30
N ILE A 94 16.33 -4.46 1.31
CA ILE A 94 14.92 -4.08 1.16
C ILE A 94 14.76 -2.58 0.97
N LYS A 95 15.59 -1.76 1.66
CA LYS A 95 15.61 -0.30 1.45
C LYS A 95 16.00 0.07 0.03
N GLN A 96 17.07 -0.52 -0.51
CA GLN A 96 17.51 -0.29 -1.89
C GLN A 96 16.42 -0.66 -2.88
N THR A 97 15.83 -1.85 -2.75
CA THR A 97 14.71 -2.27 -3.62
C THR A 97 13.52 -1.31 -3.52
N LEU A 98 13.24 -0.78 -2.34
CA LEU A 98 12.17 0.20 -2.15
C LEU A 98 12.49 1.54 -2.84
N GLU A 99 13.72 2.02 -2.74
CA GLU A 99 14.18 3.27 -3.38
C GLU A 99 14.18 3.17 -4.91
N GLU A 100 14.46 1.98 -5.48
CA GLU A 100 14.39 1.73 -6.92
C GLU A 100 12.95 1.64 -7.44
N GLU A 101 12.08 0.93 -6.73
CA GLU A 101 10.73 0.61 -7.22
C GLU A 101 9.71 1.73 -6.96
N VAL A 102 9.93 2.55 -5.92
CA VAL A 102 9.00 3.63 -5.57
C VAL A 102 8.91 4.71 -6.67
N PRO A 103 10.01 5.25 -7.23
CA PRO A 103 9.97 6.19 -8.35
C PRO A 103 9.29 5.60 -9.60
N SER A 104 9.62 4.36 -9.96
CA SER A 104 9.05 3.68 -11.14
C SER A 104 7.52 3.54 -11.04
N LEU A 105 7.01 3.27 -9.83
CA LEU A 105 5.59 3.25 -9.50
C LEU A 105 4.91 4.61 -9.63
N TYR A 106 5.59 5.68 -9.21
CA TYR A 106 5.06 7.04 -9.32
C TYR A 106 4.96 7.48 -10.78
N GLU A 107 5.97 7.18 -11.58
CA GLU A 107 6.02 7.56 -12.99
C GLU A 107 4.98 6.81 -13.83
N LYS A 108 4.85 5.49 -13.64
CA LYS A 108 3.78 4.69 -14.24
C LYS A 108 2.38 5.22 -13.90
N ARG A 109 2.16 5.70 -12.66
CA ARG A 109 0.87 6.31 -12.30
C ARG A 109 0.62 7.64 -12.98
N ARG A 110 1.64 8.49 -13.09
CA ARG A 110 1.48 9.75 -13.81
C ARG A 110 1.15 9.51 -15.27
N HIS A 111 1.74 8.48 -15.88
CA HIS A 111 1.40 8.08 -17.24
C HIS A 111 -0.07 7.66 -17.36
N VAL A 112 -0.51 6.69 -16.55
CA VAL A 112 -1.92 6.21 -16.58
C VAL A 112 -2.90 7.35 -16.27
N LEU A 113 -2.58 8.23 -15.32
CA LEU A 113 -3.44 9.37 -15.00
C LEU A 113 -3.54 10.37 -16.16
N ARG A 114 -2.45 10.60 -16.91
CA ARG A 114 -2.49 11.45 -18.10
C ARG A 114 -3.39 10.84 -19.17
N GLU A 115 -3.32 9.54 -19.41
CA GLU A 115 -4.15 8.87 -20.42
C GLU A 115 -5.63 8.92 -20.05
N VAL A 116 -5.98 8.60 -18.79
CA VAL A 116 -7.37 8.69 -18.32
C VAL A 116 -7.93 10.11 -18.39
N LEU A 117 -7.08 11.13 -18.12
CA LEU A 117 -7.50 12.52 -18.26
C LEU A 117 -7.71 12.94 -19.72
N LEU A 118 -6.90 12.43 -20.64
CA LEU A 118 -7.08 12.66 -22.07
C LEU A 118 -8.36 12.01 -22.59
N GLU A 119 -8.61 10.74 -22.23
CA GLU A 119 -9.86 10.04 -22.55
C GLU A 119 -11.09 10.77 -22.01
N ALA A 120 -11.05 11.19 -20.74
CA ALA A 120 -12.15 11.94 -20.13
C ALA A 120 -12.35 13.33 -20.77
N GLN A 121 -11.29 13.95 -21.31
CA GLN A 121 -11.38 15.21 -22.05
C GLN A 121 -11.97 15.01 -23.45
N GLU A 122 -11.71 13.88 -24.10
CA GLU A 122 -12.32 13.52 -25.39
C GLU A 122 -13.80 13.17 -25.23
N GLU A 123 -14.17 12.46 -24.16
CA GLU A 123 -15.57 12.14 -23.85
C GLU A 123 -16.40 13.39 -23.53
N ASN A 124 -15.83 14.41 -22.87
CA ASN A 124 -16.53 15.67 -22.58
C ASN A 124 -16.61 16.63 -23.79
N LYS A 125 -15.91 16.34 -24.90
CA LYS A 125 -15.98 17.11 -26.15
C LYS A 125 -17.00 16.56 -27.16
N LYS A 126 -17.58 15.39 -26.89
CA LYS A 126 -18.73 14.83 -27.62
C LYS A 126 -20.05 15.31 -27.01
#